data_AF-J6I8A8-F1
#
_entry.id   AF-J6I8A8-F1
#
_cell.length_a   1.000
_cell.length_b   1.000
_cell.length_c   1.000
_cell.angle_alpha   90.00
_cell.angle_beta   90.00
_cell.angle_gamma   90.00
#
_symmetry.space_group_name_H-M   'P 1'
#
loop_
_entity.id
_entity.type
_entity.pdbx_description
1 polymer ?
#
loop_
_entity_poly.entity_id
_entity_poly.type
_entity_poly.pdbx_seq_one_letter_code
_entity_poly.pdbx_strand_id
1 'polypeptide(L)'
;KGLARLTQTINAEDIQALEQLIDRNMAQSGPLKEFVIPGKNLASAQLHVARTLARRLERILIAMDKKLTLRDEPRRYINRLSDALFSMARIEETTPDVCA
;
A
#
# COMPACT_ATOMS: atom_id res chain seq x y z
N LYS A 1 -13.94 15.74 17.62
CA LYS A 1 -14.93 14.63 17.57
C LYS A 1 -14.41 13.37 16.86
N GLY A 2 -13.39 13.42 15.98
CA GLY A 2 -12.83 12.23 15.32
C GLY A 2 -11.96 11.31 16.19
N LEU A 3 -11.17 11.88 17.12
CA LEU A 3 -10.25 11.11 17.98
C LEU A 3 -10.98 10.08 18.86
N ALA A 4 -12.20 10.38 19.32
CA ALA A 4 -13.02 9.48 20.14
C ALA A 4 -13.60 8.28 19.36
N ARG A 5 -13.52 8.27 18.03
CA ARG A 5 -13.98 7.16 17.18
C ARG A 5 -12.85 6.22 16.73
N LEU A 6 -11.59 6.62 16.92
CA LEU A 6 -10.42 5.85 16.53
C LEU A 6 -9.86 5.13 17.76
N THR A 7 -10.65 4.20 18.31
CA THR A 7 -10.25 3.39 19.47
C THR A 7 -9.33 2.24 19.07
N GLN A 8 -9.28 1.91 17.79
CA GLN A 8 -8.48 0.81 17.25
C GLN A 8 -7.07 1.27 16.95
N THR A 9 -6.09 0.47 17.37
CA THR A 9 -4.69 0.65 17.03
C THR A 9 -4.28 -0.35 15.96
N ILE A 10 -3.23 0.00 15.21
CA ILE A 10 -2.59 -0.92 14.27
C ILE A 10 -1.81 -1.96 15.06
N ASN A 11 -2.02 -3.23 14.72
CA ASN A 11 -1.41 -4.37 15.36
C ASN A 11 -0.64 -5.24 14.34
N ALA A 12 -0.02 -6.32 14.81
CA ALA A 12 0.74 -7.22 13.95
C ALA A 12 -0.15 -7.96 12.94
N GLU A 13 -1.39 -8.25 13.31
CA GLU A 13 -2.38 -8.92 12.47
C GLU A 13 -2.72 -8.10 11.23
N ASP A 14 -2.81 -6.77 11.36
CA ASP A 14 -3.08 -5.86 10.24
C ASP A 14 -1.92 -5.87 9.22
N ILE A 15 -0.69 -5.94 9.72
CA ILE A 15 0.52 -6.05 8.88
C ILE A 15 0.52 -7.39 8.16
N GLN A 16 0.20 -8.47 8.86
CA GLN A 16 0.13 -9.81 8.28
C GLN A 16 -0.96 -9.90 7.20
N ALA A 17 -2.11 -9.26 7.39
CA ALA A 17 -3.16 -9.20 6.39
C ALA A 17 -2.69 -8.52 5.09
N LEU A 18 -1.90 -7.45 5.19
CA LEU A 18 -1.29 -6.80 4.04
C LEU A 18 -0.25 -7.70 3.35
N GLU A 19 0.60 -8.40 4.11
CA GLU A 19 1.58 -9.34 3.57
C GLU A 19 0.90 -10.47 2.79
N GLN A 20 -0.15 -11.07 3.35
CA GLN A 20 -0.94 -12.09 2.66
C GLN A 20 -1.60 -11.56 1.38
N LEU A 21 -2.08 -10.31 1.38
CA LEU A 21 -2.66 -9.67 0.20
C LEU A 21 -1.59 -9.46 -0.89
N ILE A 22 -0.39 -9.01 -0.50
CA ILE A 22 0.75 -8.84 -1.42
C ILE A 22 1.09 -10.17 -2.07
N ASP A 23 1.27 -11.22 -1.28
CA ASP A 23 1.66 -12.54 -1.78
C ASP A 23 0.64 -13.09 -2.78
N ARG A 24 -0.66 -13.00 -2.47
CA ARG A 24 -1.74 -13.42 -3.37
C ARG A 24 -1.72 -12.66 -4.69
N ASN A 25 -1.62 -11.33 -4.64
CA ASN A 25 -1.66 -10.48 -5.83
C ASN A 25 -0.40 -10.66 -6.70
N MET A 26 0.77 -10.82 -6.07
CA MET A 26 2.03 -11.04 -6.78
C MET A 26 2.09 -12.43 -7.43
N ALA A 27 1.53 -13.46 -6.78
CA ALA A 27 1.42 -14.80 -7.35
C ALA A 27 0.57 -14.79 -8.63
N GLN A 28 -0.52 -14.01 -8.66
CA GLN A 28 -1.40 -13.92 -9.83
C GLN A 28 -0.86 -13.01 -10.94
N SER A 29 -0.17 -11.91 -10.59
CA SER A 29 0.36 -10.96 -11.59
C SER A 29 1.62 -11.45 -12.31
N GLY A 30 2.26 -12.51 -11.81
CA GLY A 30 3.49 -13.06 -12.34
C GLY A 30 4.73 -12.18 -12.10
N PRO A 31 5.92 -12.64 -12.54
CA PRO A 31 7.18 -11.96 -12.26
C PRO A 31 7.26 -10.59 -12.93
N LEU A 32 7.89 -9.64 -12.25
CA LEU A 32 8.16 -8.29 -12.77
C LEU A 32 9.31 -8.37 -13.78
N LYS A 33 9.00 -8.31 -15.08
CA LYS A 33 10.00 -8.39 -16.16
C LYS A 33 10.50 -7.02 -16.61
N GLU A 34 9.74 -5.96 -16.35
CA GLU A 34 10.00 -4.60 -16.82
C GLU A 34 9.55 -3.58 -15.77
N PHE A 35 10.00 -2.33 -15.92
CA PHE A 35 9.53 -1.22 -15.08
C PHE A 35 8.04 -0.96 -15.32
N VAL A 36 7.28 -0.86 -14.24
CA VAL A 36 5.85 -0.54 -14.30
C VAL A 36 5.67 0.96 -14.50
N ILE A 37 5.04 1.33 -15.60
CA ILE A 37 4.64 2.71 -15.88
C ILE A 37 3.22 2.91 -15.33
N PRO A 38 3.00 3.83 -14.38
CA PRO A 38 1.68 4.08 -13.84
C PRO A 38 0.67 4.52 -14.91
N GLY A 39 -0.57 4.04 -14.79
CA GLY A 39 -1.69 4.57 -15.58
C GLY A 39 -2.04 3.78 -16.82
N LYS A 40 -1.79 2.47 -16.84
CA LYS A 40 -2.30 1.58 -17.89
C LYS A 40 -3.83 1.63 -18.01
N ASN A 41 -4.52 1.74 -16.86
CA ASN A 41 -5.96 1.93 -16.78
C ASN A 41 -6.33 2.83 -15.59
N LEU A 42 -7.59 3.24 -15.50
CA LEU A 42 -8.05 4.21 -14.48
C LEU A 42 -7.89 3.65 -13.06
N ALA A 43 -8.23 2.37 -12.85
CA ALA A 43 -8.12 1.72 -11.54
C ALA A 43 -6.66 1.64 -11.06
N SER A 44 -5.74 1.17 -11.91
CA SER A 44 -4.30 1.14 -11.58
C SER A 44 -3.73 2.53 -11.36
N ALA A 45 -4.15 3.54 -12.15
CA ALA A 45 -3.73 4.93 -11.96
C ALA A 45 -4.09 5.43 -10.56
N GLN A 46 -5.32 5.21 -10.12
CA GLN A 46 -5.79 5.61 -8.79
C GLN A 46 -5.01 4.90 -7.66
N LEU A 47 -4.73 3.61 -7.83
CA LEU A 47 -3.92 2.83 -6.89
C LEU A 47 -2.48 3.35 -6.80
N HIS A 48 -1.87 3.70 -7.93
CA HIS A 48 -0.55 4.33 -7.96
C HIS A 48 -0.56 5.70 -7.27
N VAL A 49 -1.59 6.52 -7.47
CA VAL A 49 -1.75 7.80 -6.74
C VAL A 49 -1.84 7.55 -5.24
N ALA A 50 -2.69 6.63 -4.79
CA ALA A 50 -2.79 6.26 -3.38
C ALA A 50 -1.45 5.79 -2.79
N ARG A 51 -0.66 5.01 -3.56
CA ARG A 51 0.68 4.58 -3.16
C ARG A 51 1.63 5.76 -2.93
N THR A 52 1.56 6.82 -3.75
CA THR A 52 2.38 8.03 -3.52
C THR A 52 2.05 8.73 -2.22
N LEU A 53 0.78 8.71 -1.80
CA LEU A 53 0.33 9.27 -0.53
C LEU A 53 0.80 8.42 0.66
N ALA A 54 0.72 7.09 0.56
CA ALA A 54 1.26 6.18 1.57
C ALA A 54 2.78 6.38 1.75
N ARG A 55 3.55 6.45 0.66
CA ARG A 55 4.99 6.76 0.70
C ARG A 55 5.29 8.15 1.24
N ARG A 56 4.40 9.15 1.04
CA ARG A 56 4.53 10.48 1.65
C ARG A 56 4.36 10.40 3.17
N LEU A 57 3.34 9.68 3.63
CA LEU A 57 3.12 9.46 5.07
C LEU A 57 4.30 8.72 5.71
N GLU A 58 4.86 7.72 5.04
CA GLU A 58 6.06 7.01 5.52
C GLU A 58 7.24 7.94 5.79
N ARG A 59 7.53 8.86 4.86
CA ARG A 59 8.61 9.86 5.05
C ARG A 59 8.34 10.78 6.24
N ILE A 60 7.08 11.15 6.46
CA ILE A 60 6.68 11.97 7.61
C ILE A 60 6.88 11.17 8.91
N LEU A 61 6.44 9.91 8.95
CA LEU A 61 6.62 9.04 10.12
C LEU A 61 8.10 8.85 10.46
N ILE A 62 8.96 8.59 9.46
CA ILE A 62 10.41 8.46 9.65
C ILE A 62 11.02 9.77 10.17
N ALA A 63 10.57 10.93 9.66
CA ALA A 63 11.04 12.22 10.15
C ALA A 63 10.59 12.52 11.59
N MET A 64 9.38 12.08 11.97
CA MET A 64 8.84 12.23 13.31
C MET A 64 9.52 11.31 14.32
N ASP A 65 9.85 10.09 13.93
CA ASP A 65 10.54 9.09 14.77
C ASP A 65 11.90 9.57 15.27
N LYS A 66 12.55 10.47 14.52
CA LYS A 66 13.81 11.13 14.95
C LYS A 66 13.63 12.11 16.11
N LYS A 67 12.40 12.57 16.37
CA LYS A 67 12.08 13.59 17.38
C LYS A 67 11.25 13.05 18.54
N LEU A 68 10.48 11.98 18.29
CA LEU A 68 9.52 11.40 19.22
C LEU A 68 9.64 9.88 19.12
N THR A 69 9.63 9.18 20.24
CA THR A 69 9.54 7.72 20.23
C THR A 69 8.16 7.31 19.74
N LEU A 70 8.10 6.74 18.53
CA LEU A 70 6.89 6.20 17.95
C LEU A 70 6.83 4.68 18.13
N ARG A 71 5.61 4.15 18.08
CA ARG A 71 5.38 2.72 17.92
C ARG A 71 5.87 2.26 16.54
N ASP A 72 6.41 1.05 16.47
CA ASP A 72 6.97 0.48 15.24
C ASP A 72 5.90 -0.01 14.27
N GLU A 73 4.74 -0.40 14.78
CA GLU A 73 3.67 -1.03 14.01
C GLU A 73 3.10 -0.11 12.92
N PRO A 74 2.78 1.18 13.18
CA PRO A 74 2.34 2.10 12.12
C PRO A 74 3.37 2.27 11.00
N ARG A 75 4.66 2.31 11.34
CA ARG A 75 5.75 2.44 10.36
C ARG A 75 5.82 1.21 9.46
N ARG A 76 5.79 0.01 10.06
CA ARG A 76 5.76 -1.26 9.31
C ARG A 76 4.49 -1.39 8.47
N TYR A 77 3.34 -0.99 9.02
CA TYR A 77 2.06 -1.05 8.33
C TYR A 77 2.04 -0.14 7.10
N ILE A 78 2.45 1.13 7.22
CA ILE A 78 2.51 2.04 6.07
C ILE A 78 3.55 1.56 5.03
N ASN A 79 4.64 0.94 5.48
CA ASN A 79 5.60 0.33 4.57
C ASN A 79 4.94 -0.77 3.71
N ARG A 80 4.20 -1.69 4.34
CA ARG A 80 3.48 -2.78 3.66
C ARG A 80 2.27 -2.29 2.87
N LEU A 81 1.55 -1.27 3.33
CA LEU A 81 0.38 -0.73 2.66
C LEU A 81 0.72 -0.24 1.26
N SER A 82 1.86 0.44 1.10
CA SER A 82 2.27 0.89 -0.22
C SER A 82 2.63 -0.28 -1.16
N ASP A 83 3.19 -1.37 -0.64
CA ASP A 83 3.48 -2.57 -1.42
C ASP A 83 2.18 -3.27 -1.83
N ALA A 84 1.19 -3.32 -0.94
CA ALA A 84 -0.15 -3.81 -1.23
C ALA A 84 -0.85 -2.96 -2.30
N LEU A 85 -0.75 -1.63 -2.24
CA LEU A 85 -1.30 -0.74 -3.28
C LEU A 85 -0.66 -0.99 -4.65
N PHE A 86 0.64 -1.28 -4.68
CA PHE A 86 1.31 -1.67 -5.93
C PHE A 86 0.88 -3.06 -6.42
N SER A 87 0.76 -4.04 -5.53
CA SER A 87 0.33 -5.39 -5.92
C SER A 87 -1.10 -5.37 -6.47
N MET A 88 -1.99 -4.55 -5.89
CA MET A 88 -3.34 -4.33 -6.43
C MET A 88 -3.30 -3.65 -7.80
N ALA A 89 -2.47 -2.61 -7.96
CA ALA A 89 -2.33 -1.94 -9.27
C ALA A 89 -1.89 -2.92 -10.36
N ARG A 90 -0.99 -3.87 -10.02
CA ARG A 90 -0.52 -4.92 -10.94
C ARG A 90 -1.61 -5.90 -11.36
N ILE A 91 -2.53 -6.23 -10.45
CA ILE A 91 -3.69 -7.07 -10.77
C ILE A 91 -4.61 -6.37 -11.75
N GLU A 92 -4.91 -5.09 -11.51
CA GLU A 92 -5.71 -4.27 -12.41
C GLU A 92 -5.04 -4.13 -13.78
N GLU A 93 -3.71 -4.02 -13.83
CA GLU A 93 -2.95 -3.97 -15.09
C GLU A 93 -2.93 -5.31 -15.84
N THR A 94 -3.01 -6.43 -15.13
CA THR A 94 -2.97 -7.78 -15.72
C THR A 94 -4.34 -8.23 -16.22
N THR A 95 -5.40 -7.70 -15.61
CA THR A 95 -6.77 -7.93 -16.05
C THR A 95 -7.04 -7.07 -17.29
N PRO A 96 -7.44 -7.64 -18.43
CA PRO A 96 -7.79 -6.86 -19.61
C PRO A 96 -9.00 -5.97 -19.28
N ASP A 97 -8.93 -4.68 -19.63
CA ASP A 97 -10.02 -3.73 -19.41
C ASP A 97 -11.33 -4.24 -20.04
N VAL A 98 -12.41 -4.22 -19.24
CA VAL A 98 -13.78 -4.52 -19.70
C VAL A 98 -14.41 -3.32 -20.44
N CYS A 99 -13.68 -2.21 -20.60
CA CYS A 99 -14.13 -1.03 -21.32
C CYS A 99 -13.23 -0.76 -22.53
N ALA A 100 -13.53 -1.46 -23.63
CA ALA A 100 -13.34 -0.96 -24.99
C ALA A 100 -14.72 -0.64 -25.58
#